data_AF-A0A435AZV8-F1
#
_entry.id   AF-A0A435AZV8-F1
#
_cell.length_a   1.000
_cell.length_b   1.000
_cell.length_c   1.000
_cell.angle_alpha   90.00
_cell.angle_beta   90.00
_cell.angle_gamma   90.00
#
_symmetry.space_group_name_H-M   'P 1'
#
loop_
_entity.id
_entity.type
_entity.pdbx_description
1 polymer ?
#
loop_
_entity_poly.entity_id
_entity_poly.type
_entity_poly.pdbx_seq_one_letter_code
_entity_poly.pdbx_strand_id
1 'polypeptide(L)'
;LYETTEPYYPNRDHGGTDFNQYLMPGPGDLAETEIIVLERPSADGPFGAKGPGEMCANPQIPAVANAVFDAVGVRIDTLPITPERILRALKAQAAG
;
A
#
# COMPACT_ATOMS: atom_id res chain seq x y z
N LEU A 1 0.00 4.52 -0.85
CA LEU A 1 -0.20 5.92 -0.41
C LEU A 1 0.01 6.91 -1.56
N TYR A 2 0.94 6.64 -2.48
CA TYR A 2 1.37 7.60 -3.49
C TYR A 2 0.93 7.20 -4.90
N GLU A 3 1.32 6.00 -5.31
CA GLU A 3 1.20 5.53 -6.69
C GLU A 3 -0.25 5.28 -7.13
N THR A 4 -0.63 5.83 -8.28
CA THR A 4 -1.90 5.56 -8.97
C THR A 4 -1.84 6.01 -10.43
N THR A 5 -2.46 5.26 -11.33
CA THR A 5 -2.76 5.66 -12.71
C THR A 5 -4.24 6.01 -12.92
N GLU A 6 -5.07 5.78 -11.90
CA GLU A 6 -6.48 6.16 -11.87
C GLU A 6 -6.64 7.68 -11.75
N PRO A 7 -7.73 8.27 -12.30
CA PRO A 7 -8.91 7.61 -12.88
C PRO A 7 -8.82 7.37 -14.40
N TYR A 8 -7.67 7.68 -15.02
CA TYR A 8 -7.57 7.72 -16.47
C TYR A 8 -7.02 6.42 -17.08
N TYR A 9 -6.62 5.44 -16.26
CA TYR A 9 -6.16 4.15 -16.76
C TYR A 9 -7.23 3.49 -17.67
N PRO A 10 -6.87 2.92 -18.83
CA PRO A 10 -5.51 2.75 -19.38
C PRO A 10 -5.06 3.88 -20.34
N ASN A 11 -5.78 5.00 -20.42
CA ASN A 11 -5.42 6.11 -21.32
C ASN A 11 -4.10 6.77 -20.90
N ARG A 12 -3.11 6.71 -21.79
CA ARG A 12 -1.76 7.22 -21.55
C ARG A 12 -1.63 8.74 -21.68
N ASP A 13 -2.56 9.41 -22.37
CA ASP A 13 -2.51 10.87 -22.56
C ASP A 13 -2.63 11.64 -21.23
N HIS A 14 -3.13 10.99 -20.19
CA HIS A 14 -3.26 11.52 -18.83
C HIS A 14 -2.34 10.81 -17.81
N GLY A 15 -1.44 9.94 -18.28
CA GLY A 15 -0.47 9.27 -17.41
C GLY A 15 0.63 10.23 -16.96
N GLY A 16 1.21 9.96 -15.78
CA GLY A 16 2.38 10.71 -15.31
C GLY A 16 3.54 10.60 -16.32
N THR A 17 4.12 11.74 -16.71
CA THR A 17 5.25 11.77 -17.66
C THR A 17 6.61 11.82 -16.99
N ASP A 18 6.64 12.04 -15.68
CA ASP A 18 7.83 12.06 -14.84
C ASP A 18 7.51 11.65 -13.38
N PHE A 19 8.53 11.60 -12.54
CA PHE A 19 8.42 11.21 -11.13
C PHE A 19 7.85 12.29 -10.19
N ASN A 20 7.64 13.52 -10.68
CA ASN A 20 6.88 14.51 -9.92
C ASN A 20 5.37 14.27 -10.04
N GLN A 21 4.93 13.66 -11.14
CA GLN A 21 3.52 13.32 -11.38
C GLN A 21 3.18 11.90 -10.91
N TYR A 22 4.08 10.93 -11.09
CA TYR A 22 3.95 9.58 -10.53
C TYR A 22 4.84 9.45 -9.29
N LEU A 23 4.29 9.84 -8.15
CA LEU A 23 5.03 9.92 -6.90
C LEU A 23 5.44 8.54 -6.41
N MET A 24 6.75 8.37 -6.19
CA MET A 24 7.33 7.23 -5.49
C MET A 24 7.82 7.68 -4.11
N PRO A 25 7.68 6.86 -3.06
CA PRO A 25 8.21 7.20 -1.74
C PRO A 25 9.72 7.36 -1.79
N GLY A 26 10.23 8.43 -1.14
CA GLY A 26 11.65 8.64 -0.94
C GLY A 26 12.17 7.95 0.32
N PRO A 27 13.49 7.99 0.59
CA PRO A 27 14.07 7.38 1.79
C PRO A 27 13.48 7.89 3.11
N GLY A 28 13.01 9.14 3.15
CA GLY A 28 12.37 9.73 4.34
C GLY A 28 10.92 9.31 4.56
N ASP A 29 10.28 8.67 3.57
CA ASP A 29 8.90 8.17 3.65
C ASP A 29 8.84 6.70 4.12
N LEU A 30 9.99 6.03 4.23
CA LEU A 30 10.06 4.63 4.61
C LEU A 30 9.86 4.45 6.11
N ALA A 31 8.97 3.54 6.48
CA ALA A 31 8.81 3.08 7.85
C ALA A 31 9.97 2.14 8.25
N GLU A 32 10.32 2.15 9.54
CA GLU A 32 11.21 1.13 10.10
C GLU A 32 10.65 -0.26 9.82
N THR A 33 11.48 -1.14 9.27
CA THR A 33 11.08 -2.46 8.81
C THR A 33 11.92 -3.52 9.49
N GLU A 34 11.28 -4.40 10.25
CA GLU A 34 11.89 -5.61 10.82
C GLU A 34 11.64 -6.80 9.89
N ILE A 35 12.69 -7.58 9.61
CA ILE A 35 12.61 -8.76 8.74
C ILE A 35 12.83 -10.02 9.58
N ILE A 36 11.83 -10.89 9.58
CA ILE A 36 11.88 -12.19 10.26
C ILE A 36 11.78 -13.30 9.21
N VAL A 37 12.80 -14.17 9.17
CA VAL A 37 12.82 -15.32 8.26
C VAL A 37 12.21 -16.54 8.96
N LEU A 38 11.13 -17.07 8.39
CA LEU A 38 10.46 -18.26 8.89
C LEU A 38 10.74 -19.45 7.97
N GLU A 39 11.55 -20.39 8.46
CA GLU A 39 11.91 -21.58 7.69
C GLU A 39 10.82 -22.66 7.82
N ARG A 40 10.11 -22.89 6.71
CA ARG A 40 9.12 -23.97 6.57
C ARG A 40 9.35 -24.66 5.22
N PRO A 41 10.13 -25.76 5.18
CA PRO A 41 10.57 -26.37 3.93
C PRO A 41 9.42 -26.74 2.99
N SER A 42 9.59 -26.48 1.70
CA SER A 42 8.71 -26.97 0.62
C SER A 42 9.24 -28.29 0.07
N ALA A 43 8.36 -29.27 -0.17
CA ALA A 43 8.77 -30.57 -0.70
C ALA A 43 9.29 -30.50 -2.16
N ASP A 44 8.85 -29.48 -2.90
CA ASP A 44 9.08 -29.23 -4.31
C ASP A 44 10.13 -28.14 -4.58
N GLY A 45 10.60 -27.45 -3.55
CA GLY A 45 11.59 -26.37 -3.67
C GLY A 45 13.03 -26.88 -3.55
N PRO A 46 13.99 -26.31 -4.29
CA PRO A 46 15.40 -26.65 -4.12
C PRO A 46 15.83 -26.35 -2.68
N PHE A 47 16.44 -27.34 -2.01
CA PHE A 47 16.83 -27.24 -0.60
C PHE A 47 15.67 -26.87 0.36
N GLY A 48 14.41 -27.08 -0.04
CA GLY A 48 13.24 -26.70 0.75
C GLY A 48 12.79 -25.25 0.60
N ALA A 49 13.36 -24.48 -0.32
CA ALA A 49 13.07 -23.05 -0.50
C ALA A 49 11.65 -22.77 -1.03
N LYS A 50 11.16 -21.55 -0.78
CA LYS A 50 9.92 -20.98 -1.33
C LYS A 50 10.23 -19.59 -1.91
N GLY A 51 9.44 -19.12 -2.87
CA GLY A 51 9.58 -17.77 -3.42
C GLY A 51 9.03 -16.70 -2.48
N PRO A 52 9.84 -15.78 -1.93
CA PRO A 52 9.36 -14.77 -0.98
C PRO A 52 8.96 -13.45 -1.64
N GLY A 53 9.35 -13.21 -2.91
CA GLY A 53 9.27 -11.88 -3.54
C GLY A 53 7.89 -11.24 -3.48
N GLU A 54 6.88 -11.89 -4.07
CA GLU A 54 5.50 -11.37 -4.07
C GLU A 54 4.83 -11.51 -2.70
N MET A 55 5.13 -12.59 -1.98
CA MET A 55 4.55 -12.87 -0.66
C MET A 55 4.87 -11.78 0.37
N CYS A 56 6.06 -11.18 0.29
CA CYS A 56 6.46 -10.09 1.16
C CYS A 56 5.88 -8.73 0.75
N ALA A 57 5.52 -8.55 -0.53
CA ALA A 57 4.98 -7.28 -1.04
C ALA A 57 3.46 -7.14 -0.78
N ASN A 58 2.70 -8.21 -1.02
CA ASN A 58 1.24 -8.19 -0.91
C ASN A 58 0.67 -7.76 0.46
N PRO A 59 1.19 -8.21 1.63
CA PRO A 59 0.56 -7.92 2.92
C PRO A 59 0.75 -6.48 3.41
N GLN A 60 1.68 -5.72 2.81
CA GLN A 60 2.03 -4.37 3.24
C GLN A 60 0.85 -3.39 3.08
N ILE A 61 0.16 -3.46 1.95
CA ILE A 61 -0.98 -2.58 1.62
C ILE A 61 -2.14 -2.73 2.61
N PRO A 62 -2.70 -3.94 2.85
CA PRO A 62 -3.78 -4.11 3.83
C PRO A 62 -3.33 -3.85 5.27
N ALA A 63 -2.06 -4.09 5.61
CA ALA A 63 -1.54 -3.75 6.94
C ALA A 63 -1.61 -2.23 7.19
N VAL A 64 -1.16 -1.41 6.23
CA VAL A 64 -1.28 0.06 6.32
C VAL A 64 -2.75 0.51 6.39
N ALA A 65 -3.63 -0.08 5.57
CA ALA A 65 -5.06 0.24 5.61
C ALA A 65 -5.70 -0.07 6.98
N ASN A 66 -5.33 -1.19 7.60
CA ASN A 66 -5.80 -1.54 8.94
C ASN A 66 -5.20 -0.62 10.01
N ALA A 67 -3.93 -0.23 9.90
CA ALA A 67 -3.31 0.72 10.82
C ALA A 67 -3.98 2.10 10.76
N VAL A 68 -4.37 2.58 9.57
CA VAL A 68 -5.16 3.81 9.43
C VAL A 68 -6.52 3.67 10.13
N PHE A 69 -7.23 2.55 9.92
CA PHE A 69 -8.50 2.31 10.60
C PHE A 69 -8.34 2.28 12.13
N ASP A 70 -7.32 1.60 12.64
CA ASP A 70 -7.02 1.53 14.07
C ASP A 70 -6.70 2.92 14.66
N ALA A 71 -5.94 3.74 13.94
CA ALA A 71 -5.50 5.06 14.41
C ALA A 71 -6.62 6.11 14.42
N VAL A 72 -7.52 6.11 13.43
CA VAL A 72 -8.50 7.21 13.25
C VAL A 72 -9.96 6.76 13.18
N GLY A 73 -10.24 5.46 13.28
CA GLY A 73 -11.60 4.91 13.35
C GLY A 73 -12.39 4.92 12.04
N VAL A 74 -11.80 5.39 10.93
CA VAL A 74 -12.44 5.40 9.61
C VAL A 74 -11.84 4.35 8.67
N ARG A 75 -12.70 3.66 7.93
CA ARG A 75 -12.28 2.65 6.96
C ARG A 75 -12.10 3.30 5.58
N ILE A 76 -10.92 3.13 4.99
CA ILE A 76 -10.65 3.49 3.60
C ILE A 76 -10.41 2.20 2.82
N ASP A 77 -11.31 1.90 1.88
CA ASP A 77 -11.32 0.68 1.06
C ASP A 77 -10.79 0.90 -0.37
N THR A 78 -10.47 2.16 -0.71
CA THR A 78 -10.01 2.55 -2.04
C THR A 78 -8.59 3.10 -1.96
N LEU A 79 -7.71 2.58 -2.81
CA LEU A 79 -6.33 3.06 -2.94
C LEU A 79 -6.21 4.18 -3.97
N PRO A 80 -5.18 5.03 -3.86
CA PRO A 80 -4.32 5.20 -2.69
C PRO A 80 -5.10 5.80 -1.50
N ILE A 81 -4.64 5.52 -0.28
CA ILE A 81 -5.17 6.18 0.92
C ILE A 81 -4.55 7.58 0.99
N THR A 82 -5.29 8.60 0.56
CA THR A 82 -4.82 10.00 0.54
C THR A 82 -5.33 10.78 1.74
N PRO A 83 -4.66 11.88 2.16
CA PRO A 83 -5.14 12.76 3.23
C PRO A 83 -6.57 13.28 3.00
N GLU A 84 -6.94 13.57 1.75
CA GLU A 84 -8.29 14.07 1.41
C GLU A 84 -9.36 12.99 1.63
N ARG A 85 -9.05 11.73 1.33
CA ARG A 85 -9.96 10.60 1.57
C ARG A 85 -10.17 10.39 3.07
N ILE A 86 -9.09 10.46 3.86
CA ILE A 86 -9.17 10.39 5.33
C ILE A 86 -10.01 11.55 5.87
N LEU A 87 -9.73 12.79 5.45
CA LEU A 87 -10.46 13.98 5.90
C LEU A 87 -11.96 13.91 5.57
N ARG A 88 -12.31 13.45 4.36
CA ARG A 88 -13.72 13.27 3.97
C ARG A 88 -14.40 12.20 4.82
N ALA A 89 -13.73 11.08 5.08
CA ALA A 89 -14.28 10.01 5.91
C ALA A 89 -14.51 10.47 7.36
N LEU A 90 -13.56 11.21 7.95
CA LEU A 90 -13.69 11.79 9.29
C LEU A 90 -14.87 12.76 9.39
N LYS A 91 -15.04 13.63 8.38
CA LYS A 91 -16.18 14.56 8.32
C LYS A 91 -17.52 13.83 8.20
N ALA A 92 -17.58 12.76 7.39
CA ALA A 92 -18.79 11.96 7.25
C ALA A 92 -19.14 11.24 8.56
N GLN A 93 -18.14 10.71 9.27
CA GLN A 93 -18.34 10.07 10.58
C GLN A 93 -18.85 11.04 11.64
N ALA A 94 -18.35 12.29 11.66
CA ALA A 94 -18.80 13.31 12.62
C ALA A 94 -20.20 13.88 12.35
N ALA A 95 -20.72 13.69 11.13
CA ALA A 95 -22.05 14.18 10.72
C ALA A 95 -23.17 13.16 10.99
N GLY A 96 -22.83 11.91 11.33
CA GLY A 96 -23.76 10.85 11.71
C GLY A 96 -23.83 10.67 13.22
#